data_AF-A0A2W6BBK7-F1
#
_entry.id   AF-A0A2W6BBK7-F1
#
_cell.length_a   1.000
_cell.length_b   1.000
_cell.length_c   1.000
_cell.angle_alpha   90.00
_cell.angle_beta   90.00
_cell.angle_gamma   90.00
#
_symmetry.space_group_name_H-M   'P 1'
#
loop_
_entity.id
_entity.type
_entity.pdbx_description
1 polymer ?
#
loop_
_entity_poly.entity_id
_entity_poly.type
_entity_poly.pdbx_seq_one_letter_code
_entity_poly.pdbx_strand_id
1 'polypeptide(L)'
;MSKVHDSTHGRSVDKHVLRVYVAEHCGTCRESRRLAKVIAGRLKDVTVEVVDVDSQEPVDEIFAVPTFCYRGHIVSLGNPREDDLVTRVLSIEQVGEGASRLMDPQVSPRDVLQGTGPEDVGDASQPRRPRRKRGLAAACCGTLGLTGTLLCSLTMIAPALGLIATGRPQSSMGGMSHSGSVSVTRLPGWWTGVVHMGPGVVVASVLLLTLAVAARRRAFVPAVIVGGVILYVGMYVQPTLAGMYVAMVIASALLLYAYAASLRPTQIPWTLRPSR
;
A
#
# COMPACT_ATOMS: atom_id res chain seq x y z
N MET A 1 -42.14 -3.75 -15.96
CA MET A 1 -41.61 -2.83 -16.99
C MET A 1 -40.49 -2.02 -16.35
N SER A 2 -39.25 -2.53 -16.41
CA SER A 2 -38.08 -1.86 -15.84
C SER A 2 -37.48 -0.90 -16.87
N LYS A 3 -37.44 0.40 -16.54
CA LYS A 3 -36.66 1.38 -17.29
C LYS A 3 -35.18 1.08 -17.05
N VAL A 4 -34.53 0.52 -18.06
CA VAL A 4 -33.07 0.48 -18.15
C VAL A 4 -32.63 1.92 -18.33
N HIS A 5 -32.07 2.52 -17.29
CA HIS A 5 -31.37 3.80 -17.40
C HIS A 5 -30.10 3.55 -18.20
N ASP A 6 -30.11 3.98 -19.44
CA ASP A 6 -28.94 4.01 -20.31
C ASP A 6 -28.01 5.12 -19.81
N SER A 7 -27.17 4.78 -18.82
CA SER A 7 -26.16 5.63 -18.23
C SER A 7 -24.93 5.78 -19.13
N THR A 8 -25.10 5.89 -20.45
CA THR A 8 -24.10 6.51 -21.31
C THR A 8 -24.14 8.02 -21.07
N HIS A 9 -23.59 8.44 -19.93
CA HIS A 9 -23.03 9.77 -19.79
C HIS A 9 -22.04 9.94 -20.93
N GLY A 10 -22.49 10.60 -22.00
CA GLY A 10 -21.64 11.16 -23.04
C GLY A 10 -20.59 11.98 -22.32
N ARG A 11 -19.41 11.39 -22.16
CA ARG A 11 -18.26 11.95 -21.46
C ARG A 11 -17.78 13.10 -22.33
N SER A 12 -18.48 14.24 -22.24
CA SER A 12 -17.95 15.54 -22.63
C SER A 12 -16.60 15.60 -21.95
N VAL A 13 -15.54 15.44 -22.74
CA VAL A 13 -14.18 15.58 -22.25
C VAL A 13 -14.05 17.06 -21.97
N ASP A 14 -14.51 17.48 -20.80
CA ASP A 14 -14.37 18.83 -20.30
C ASP A 14 -12.89 19.05 -20.13
N LYS A 15 -12.29 19.61 -21.17
CA LYS A 15 -10.86 19.86 -21.28
C LYS A 15 -10.52 20.82 -20.14
N HIS A 16 -9.88 20.27 -19.10
CA HIS A 16 -9.26 20.99 -17.98
C HIS A 16 -10.21 21.49 -16.86
N VAL A 17 -11.14 20.66 -16.38
CA VAL A 17 -11.93 20.96 -15.17
C VAL A 17 -11.34 20.30 -13.91
N LEU A 18 -11.05 21.10 -12.88
CA LEU A 18 -10.75 20.68 -11.50
C LEU A 18 -12.02 20.80 -10.65
N ARG A 19 -12.63 19.67 -10.31
CA ARG A 19 -13.78 19.58 -9.41
C ARG A 19 -13.32 19.42 -7.96
N VAL A 20 -13.89 20.22 -7.08
CA VAL A 20 -13.65 20.19 -5.63
C VAL A 20 -14.94 19.80 -4.96
N TYR A 21 -15.05 18.52 -4.58
CA TYR A 21 -16.20 17.98 -3.89
C TYR A 21 -16.16 18.36 -2.42
N VAL A 22 -17.23 18.97 -1.93
CA VAL A 22 -17.40 19.44 -0.55
C VAL A 22 -18.78 19.05 -0.04
N ALA A 23 -18.97 19.07 1.28
CA ALA A 23 -20.28 18.94 1.92
C ALA A 23 -20.51 20.07 2.93
N GLU A 24 -21.76 20.35 3.27
CA GLU A 24 -22.10 21.42 4.23
C GLU A 24 -21.62 21.08 5.65
N HIS A 25 -21.77 19.81 6.02
CA HIS A 25 -21.42 19.28 7.35
C HIS A 25 -19.91 19.02 7.56
N CYS A 26 -19.08 19.33 6.57
CA CYS A 26 -17.64 19.08 6.58
C CYS A 26 -16.86 20.29 7.14
N GLY A 27 -16.38 20.17 8.39
CA GLY A 27 -15.66 21.26 9.07
C GLY A 27 -14.37 21.71 8.38
N THR A 28 -13.72 20.82 7.62
CA THR A 28 -12.49 21.13 6.85
C THR A 28 -12.78 21.70 5.45
N CYS A 29 -14.01 21.60 4.94
CA CYS A 29 -14.35 21.99 3.57
C CYS A 29 -14.35 23.51 3.34
N ARG A 30 -14.38 24.31 4.41
CA ARG A 30 -14.17 25.77 4.34
C ARG A 30 -12.82 26.11 3.70
N GLU A 31 -11.77 25.38 4.07
CA GLU A 31 -10.44 25.60 3.53
C GLU A 31 -10.34 25.12 2.07
N SER A 32 -11.05 24.06 1.69
CA SER A 32 -11.11 23.59 0.29
C SER A 32 -11.77 24.62 -0.61
N ARG A 33 -12.85 25.26 -0.15
CA ARG A 33 -13.52 26.36 -0.87
C ARG A 33 -12.57 27.56 -1.02
N ARG A 34 -11.74 27.85 -0.01
CA ARG A 34 -10.70 28.89 -0.10
C ARG A 34 -9.64 28.51 -1.14
N LEU A 35 -9.12 27.29 -1.07
CA LEU A 35 -8.12 26.78 -2.02
C LEU A 35 -8.65 26.79 -3.46
N ALA A 36 -9.91 26.39 -3.70
CA ALA A 36 -10.52 26.43 -5.01
C ALA A 36 -10.48 27.83 -5.64
N LYS A 37 -10.80 28.88 -4.87
CA LYS A 37 -10.71 30.28 -5.33
C LYS A 37 -9.28 30.70 -5.66
N VAL A 38 -8.31 30.29 -4.85
CA VAL A 38 -6.89 30.63 -5.08
C VAL A 38 -6.35 29.93 -6.32
N ILE A 39 -6.67 28.64 -6.50
CA ILE A 39 -6.24 27.86 -7.65
C ILE A 39 -6.87 28.40 -8.94
N ALA A 40 -8.13 28.81 -8.91
CA ALA A 40 -8.78 29.46 -10.05
C ALA A 40 -8.05 30.73 -10.51
N GLY A 41 -7.41 31.46 -9.57
CA GLY A 41 -6.58 32.62 -9.89
C GLY A 41 -5.18 32.27 -10.42
N ARG A 42 -4.63 31.11 -10.04
CA ARG A 42 -3.28 30.66 -10.43
C ARG A 42 -3.24 29.88 -11.74
N LEU A 43 -4.22 29.00 -11.98
CA LEU A 43 -4.27 28.11 -13.13
C LEU A 43 -5.30 28.64 -14.14
N LYS A 44 -4.89 29.56 -15.00
CA LYS A 44 -5.80 30.23 -15.95
C LYS A 44 -6.41 29.28 -16.99
N ASP A 45 -5.72 28.18 -17.29
CA ASP A 45 -6.17 27.19 -18.26
C ASP A 45 -7.02 26.06 -17.62
N VAL A 46 -7.25 26.12 -16.30
CA VAL A 46 -8.02 25.13 -15.55
C VAL A 46 -9.29 25.77 -14.99
N THR A 47 -10.44 25.27 -15.43
CA THR A 47 -11.73 25.66 -14.84
C THR A 47 -11.87 24.98 -13.48
N VAL A 48 -12.12 25.74 -12.42
CA VAL A 48 -12.29 25.19 -11.06
C VAL A 48 -13.78 25.22 -10.69
N GLU A 49 -14.33 24.04 -10.40
CA GLU A 49 -15.72 23.86 -9.99
C GLU A 49 -15.77 23.38 -8.54
N VAL A 50 -16.64 23.97 -7.72
CA VAL A 50 -16.93 23.47 -6.38
C VAL A 50 -18.25 22.75 -6.42
N VAL A 51 -18.25 21.46 -6.11
CA VAL A 51 -19.42 20.59 -6.18
C VAL A 51 -19.86 20.27 -4.75
N ASP A 52 -21.07 20.67 -4.38
CA ASP A 52 -21.65 20.33 -3.08
C ASP A 52 -22.40 19.00 -3.18
N VAL A 53 -21.84 17.96 -2.55
CA VAL A 53 -22.37 16.58 -2.62
C VAL A 53 -23.69 16.41 -1.90
N ASP A 54 -24.04 17.33 -0.98
CA ASP A 54 -25.33 17.29 -0.28
C ASP A 54 -26.47 17.79 -1.20
N SER A 55 -26.14 18.46 -2.31
CA SER A 55 -27.11 19.09 -3.23
C SER A 55 -27.29 18.37 -4.58
N GLN A 56 -26.50 17.33 -4.85
CA GLN A 56 -26.47 16.62 -6.14
C GLN A 56 -26.59 15.11 -5.93
N GLU A 57 -26.88 14.38 -7.02
CA GLU A 57 -26.82 12.91 -6.97
C GLU A 57 -25.39 12.45 -6.63
N PRO A 58 -25.26 11.39 -5.81
CA PRO A 58 -23.96 10.88 -5.39
C PRO A 58 -23.15 10.37 -6.59
N VAL A 59 -21.87 10.75 -6.64
CA VAL A 59 -20.92 10.25 -7.62
C VAL A 59 -20.20 9.04 -7.01
N ASP A 60 -20.38 7.86 -7.60
CA ASP A 60 -19.86 6.58 -7.07
C ASP A 60 -18.34 6.58 -6.80
N GLU A 61 -17.60 7.42 -7.50
CA GLU A 61 -16.14 7.54 -7.39
C GLU A 61 -15.69 8.36 -6.15
N ILE A 62 -16.59 9.11 -5.51
CA ILE A 62 -16.28 10.04 -4.41
C ILE A 62 -16.82 9.50 -3.08
N PHE A 63 -15.92 8.96 -2.26
CA PHE A 63 -16.28 8.35 -0.97
C PHE A 63 -16.00 9.25 0.25
N ALA A 64 -15.33 10.40 0.06
CA ALA A 64 -14.97 11.31 1.13
C ALA A 64 -14.96 12.77 0.65
N VAL A 65 -15.20 13.70 1.56
CA VAL A 65 -15.04 15.14 1.34
C VAL A 65 -14.09 15.75 2.38
N PRO A 66 -13.29 16.77 2.02
CA PRO A 66 -13.17 17.32 0.68
C PRO A 66 -12.34 16.43 -0.24
N THR A 67 -12.68 16.39 -1.53
CA THR A 67 -11.93 15.65 -2.55
C THR A 67 -11.71 16.51 -3.79
N PHE A 68 -10.48 16.51 -4.30
CA PHE A 68 -10.09 17.25 -5.50
C PHE A 68 -9.90 16.28 -6.66
N CYS A 69 -10.66 16.45 -7.74
CA CYS A 69 -10.59 15.62 -8.94
C CYS A 69 -10.29 16.47 -10.17
N TYR A 70 -9.32 16.06 -10.96
CA TYR A 70 -8.95 16.72 -12.21
C TYR A 70 -9.01 15.71 -13.36
N ARG A 71 -9.82 15.99 -14.38
CA ARG A 71 -10.04 15.10 -15.54
C ARG A 71 -10.42 13.66 -15.14
N GLY A 72 -11.26 13.51 -14.11
CA GLY A 72 -11.67 12.21 -13.58
C GLY A 72 -10.62 11.51 -12.70
N HIS A 73 -9.45 12.10 -12.46
CA HIS A 73 -8.45 11.56 -11.54
C HIS A 73 -8.51 12.25 -10.18
N ILE A 74 -8.56 11.48 -9.10
CA ILE A 74 -8.44 12.01 -7.74
C ILE A 74 -7.02 12.53 -7.53
N VAL A 75 -6.89 13.84 -7.35
CA VAL A 75 -5.63 14.54 -7.11
C VAL A 75 -5.30 14.60 -5.61
N SER A 76 -6.31 14.70 -4.75
CA SER A 76 -6.14 14.74 -3.29
C SER A 76 -7.42 14.33 -2.57
N LEU A 77 -7.24 13.57 -1.48
CA LEU A 77 -8.25 13.29 -0.47
C LEU A 77 -7.94 14.17 0.75
N GLY A 78 -8.81 15.12 1.07
CA GLY A 78 -8.57 16.14 2.09
C GLY A 78 -8.02 17.45 1.52
N ASN A 79 -7.58 18.34 2.42
CA ASN A 79 -7.03 19.66 2.06
C ASN A 79 -5.53 19.59 1.78
N PRO A 80 -5.09 19.63 0.50
CA PRO A 80 -3.69 19.74 0.19
C PRO A 80 -3.16 21.14 0.51
N ARG A 81 -1.84 21.30 0.49
CA ARG A 81 -1.25 22.64 0.39
C ARG A 81 -1.47 23.16 -1.03
N GLU A 82 -1.51 24.47 -1.16
CA GLU A 82 -1.72 25.17 -2.42
C GLU A 82 -0.69 24.75 -3.50
N ASP A 83 0.60 24.80 -3.16
CA ASP A 83 1.67 24.47 -4.12
C ASP A 83 1.68 22.97 -4.47
N ASP A 84 1.31 22.09 -3.53
CA ASP A 84 1.20 20.64 -3.79
C ASP A 84 0.07 20.36 -4.78
N LEU A 85 -1.07 21.05 -4.63
CA LEU A 85 -2.22 20.91 -5.54
C LEU A 85 -1.88 21.39 -6.95
N VAL A 86 -1.25 22.56 -7.08
CA VAL A 86 -0.78 23.09 -8.38
C VAL A 86 0.17 22.10 -9.05
N THR A 87 1.18 21.62 -8.33
CA THR A 87 2.18 20.69 -8.87
C THR A 87 1.53 19.42 -9.40
N ARG A 88 0.56 18.85 -8.67
CA ARG A 88 -0.13 17.63 -9.11
C ARG A 88 -1.02 17.85 -10.33
N VAL A 89 -1.77 18.95 -10.38
CA VAL A 89 -2.62 19.28 -11.55
C VAL A 89 -1.75 19.41 -12.81
N LEU A 90 -0.66 20.16 -12.74
CA LEU A 90 0.27 20.34 -13.86
C LEU A 90 0.93 19.01 -14.30
N SER A 91 1.28 18.13 -13.35
CA SER A 91 1.84 16.82 -13.69
C SER A 91 0.89 15.95 -14.50
N ILE A 92 -0.42 16.03 -14.24
CA ILE A 92 -1.44 15.27 -14.97
C ILE A 92 -1.62 15.82 -16.40
N GLU A 93 -1.49 17.14 -16.58
CA GLU A 93 -1.53 17.76 -17.92
C GLU A 93 -0.42 17.23 -18.81
N GLN A 94 0.81 17.17 -18.29
CA GLN A 94 1.97 16.67 -19.02
C GLN A 94 1.81 15.21 -19.47
N VAL A 95 1.20 14.37 -18.63
CA VAL A 95 0.93 12.96 -18.98
C VAL A 95 -0.13 12.85 -20.08
N GLY A 96 -1.18 13.69 -20.03
CA GLY A 96 -2.24 13.69 -21.04
C GLY A 96 -1.77 14.12 -22.44
N GLU A 97 -0.84 15.07 -22.51
CA GLU A 97 -0.23 15.50 -23.77
C GLU A 97 0.69 14.45 -24.37
N GLY A 98 1.48 13.76 -23.53
CA GLY A 98 2.36 12.67 -23.97
C GLY A 98 1.59 11.47 -24.53
N ALA A 99 0.51 11.06 -23.85
CA ALA A 99 -0.33 9.95 -24.29
C ALA A 99 -1.06 10.23 -25.61
N SER A 100 -1.52 11.48 -25.81
CA SER A 100 -2.17 11.87 -27.08
C SER A 100 -1.21 11.83 -28.28
N ARG A 101 0.09 12.08 -28.09
CA ARG A 101 1.09 11.96 -29.17
C ARG A 101 1.45 10.52 -29.52
N LEU A 102 1.29 9.59 -28.58
CA LEU A 102 1.58 8.16 -28.79
C LEU A 102 0.42 7.41 -29.44
N MET A 103 -0.79 7.98 -29.46
CA MET A 103 -1.98 7.41 -30.08
C MET A 103 -2.25 7.89 -31.51
N ASP A 104 -1.29 8.54 -32.16
CA ASP A 104 -1.34 8.80 -33.61
C ASP A 104 -0.85 7.54 -34.36
N PRO A 105 -1.73 6.70 -34.95
CA PRO A 105 -1.36 5.38 -35.43
C PRO A 105 -0.88 5.47 -36.88
N GLN A 106 0.38 5.84 -37.05
CA GLN A 106 1.12 5.67 -38.32
C GLN A 106 2.29 4.70 -38.17
N VAL A 107 2.18 3.70 -37.28
CA VAL A 107 3.14 2.58 -37.23
C VAL A 107 2.41 1.28 -37.57
N SER A 108 2.67 0.82 -38.79
CA SER A 108 2.10 -0.38 -39.41
C SER A 108 2.51 -1.66 -38.63
N PRO A 109 1.55 -2.53 -38.23
CA PRO A 109 1.81 -3.75 -37.46
C PRO A 109 2.64 -4.86 -38.15
N ARG A 110 3.33 -4.60 -39.26
CA ARG A 110 3.98 -5.65 -40.07
C ARG A 110 5.37 -6.10 -39.61
N ASP A 111 6.01 -5.41 -38.66
CA ASP A 111 7.43 -5.66 -38.37
C ASP A 111 7.74 -6.51 -37.12
N VAL A 112 6.74 -7.01 -36.38
CA VAL A 112 7.00 -7.73 -35.09
C VAL A 112 6.91 -9.26 -35.20
N LEU A 113 6.67 -9.82 -36.40
CA LEU A 113 6.43 -11.26 -36.58
C LEU A 113 7.60 -12.07 -37.19
N GLN A 114 8.83 -11.55 -37.18
CA GLN A 114 10.03 -12.33 -37.57
C GLN A 114 11.03 -12.45 -36.41
N GLY A 115 10.91 -13.55 -35.65
CA GLY A 115 11.86 -13.85 -34.58
C GLY A 115 11.56 -15.12 -33.78
N THR A 116 11.16 -16.22 -34.44
CA THR A 116 11.08 -17.55 -33.80
C THR A 116 12.18 -18.44 -34.37
N GLY A 117 13.28 -18.58 -33.63
CA GLY A 117 14.26 -19.66 -33.80
C GLY A 117 14.00 -20.77 -32.78
N PRO A 118 13.93 -22.05 -33.16
CA PRO A 118 13.88 -23.17 -32.25
C PRO A 118 15.31 -23.69 -32.02
N GLU A 119 15.91 -23.39 -30.87
CA GLU A 119 17.17 -24.02 -30.46
C GLU A 119 16.98 -24.89 -29.22
N ASP A 120 16.97 -26.18 -29.52
CA ASP A 120 17.67 -27.29 -28.90
C ASP A 120 17.40 -27.73 -27.45
N VAL A 121 16.86 -28.94 -27.43
CA VAL A 121 16.85 -29.92 -26.35
C VAL A 121 18.26 -30.43 -26.12
N GLY A 122 18.91 -29.95 -25.05
CA GLY A 122 20.20 -30.44 -24.55
C GLY A 122 20.05 -31.00 -23.14
N ASP A 123 19.87 -32.33 -23.06
CA ASP A 123 19.98 -33.13 -21.84
C ASP A 123 21.45 -33.28 -21.41
N ALA A 124 21.62 -33.72 -20.16
CA ALA A 124 22.83 -34.25 -19.52
C ALA A 124 23.68 -33.27 -18.68
N SER A 125 23.82 -33.67 -17.41
CA SER A 125 24.89 -33.35 -16.46
C SER A 125 24.84 -31.99 -15.75
N GLN A 126 23.81 -31.77 -14.93
CA GLN A 126 23.94 -30.79 -13.83
C GLN A 126 24.93 -31.31 -12.76
N PRO A 127 26.03 -30.59 -12.49
CA PRO A 127 26.97 -30.95 -11.43
C PRO A 127 26.25 -30.86 -10.08
N ARG A 128 26.34 -31.94 -9.29
CA ARG A 128 25.83 -32.01 -7.90
C ARG A 128 26.48 -30.90 -7.06
N ARG A 129 25.88 -29.71 -7.05
CA ARG A 129 26.37 -28.56 -6.28
C ARG A 129 26.43 -28.91 -4.78
N PRO A 130 27.48 -28.47 -4.07
CA PRO A 130 27.72 -28.82 -2.68
C PRO A 130 26.55 -28.38 -1.80
N ARG A 131 25.88 -29.37 -1.20
CA ARG A 131 24.65 -29.27 -0.41
C ARG A 131 24.75 -28.32 0.80
N ARG A 132 25.96 -27.90 1.18
CA ARG A 132 26.27 -27.08 2.36
C ARG A 132 25.88 -25.61 2.23
N LYS A 133 25.86 -25.03 1.02
CA LYS A 133 25.56 -23.59 0.83
C LYS A 133 24.08 -23.22 0.95
N ARG A 134 23.16 -24.18 0.83
CA ARG A 134 21.70 -23.93 0.88
C ARG A 134 21.19 -23.58 2.29
N GLY A 135 21.88 -24.03 3.34
CA GLY A 135 21.46 -23.76 4.72
C GLY A 135 21.66 -22.30 5.16
N LEU A 136 22.75 -21.67 4.71
CA LEU A 136 23.08 -20.29 5.11
C LEU A 136 22.10 -19.27 4.50
N ALA A 137 21.79 -19.41 3.21
CA ALA A 137 20.84 -18.51 2.54
C ALA A 137 19.44 -18.58 3.19
N ALA A 138 18.96 -19.78 3.51
CA ALA A 138 17.68 -19.97 4.20
C ALA A 138 17.68 -19.39 5.62
N ALA A 139 18.82 -19.41 6.32
CA ALA A 139 18.98 -18.77 7.63
C ALA A 139 18.90 -17.25 7.51
N CYS A 140 19.66 -16.64 6.58
CA CYS A 140 19.67 -15.20 6.36
C CYS A 140 18.30 -14.65 5.93
N CYS A 141 17.60 -15.32 5.00
CA CYS A 141 16.24 -14.92 4.60
C CYS A 141 15.26 -14.96 5.77
N GLY A 142 15.38 -15.98 6.63
CA GLY A 142 14.51 -16.11 7.81
C GLY A 142 14.77 -15.04 8.87
N THR A 143 16.03 -14.71 9.14
CA THR A 143 16.37 -13.61 10.05
C THR A 143 15.90 -12.27 9.53
N LEU A 144 16.06 -12.00 8.21
CA LEU A 144 15.61 -10.77 7.58
C LEU A 144 14.08 -10.62 7.63
N GLY A 145 13.33 -11.69 7.39
CA GLY A 145 11.86 -11.67 7.49
C GLY A 145 11.39 -11.41 8.93
N LEU A 146 12.06 -12.02 9.92
CA LEU A 146 11.73 -11.82 11.34
C LEU A 146 12.05 -10.39 11.80
N THR A 147 13.24 -9.88 11.49
CA THR A 147 13.62 -8.50 11.86
C THR A 147 12.75 -7.46 11.17
N GLY A 148 12.40 -7.65 9.89
CA GLY A 148 11.48 -6.77 9.17
C GLY A 148 10.11 -6.70 9.83
N THR A 149 9.56 -7.85 10.23
CA THR A 149 8.26 -7.93 10.92
C THR A 149 8.28 -7.24 12.29
N LEU A 150 9.34 -7.46 13.08
CA LEU A 150 9.51 -6.84 14.39
C LEU A 150 9.74 -5.33 14.29
N LEU A 151 10.56 -4.89 13.35
CA LEU A 151 10.83 -3.47 13.14
C LEU A 151 9.56 -2.74 12.70
N CYS A 152 8.79 -3.32 11.77
CA CYS A 152 7.51 -2.75 11.33
C CYS A 152 6.49 -2.68 12.48
N SER A 153 6.49 -3.69 13.36
CA SER A 153 5.65 -3.70 14.55
C SER A 153 6.06 -2.61 15.54
N LEU A 154 7.36 -2.46 15.80
CA LEU A 154 7.91 -1.44 16.69
C LEU A 154 7.65 -0.01 16.19
N THR A 155 7.80 0.24 14.89
CA THR A 155 7.55 1.57 14.32
C THR A 155 6.08 1.99 14.44
N MET A 156 5.15 1.04 14.43
CA MET A 156 3.72 1.32 14.63
C MET A 156 3.36 1.58 16.10
N ILE A 157 4.06 0.94 17.04
CA ILE A 157 3.81 1.07 18.48
C ILE A 157 4.47 2.34 19.05
N ALA A 158 5.61 2.75 18.50
CA ALA A 158 6.41 3.85 19.03
C ALA A 158 5.65 5.20 19.18
N PRO A 159 4.76 5.61 18.25
CA PRO A 159 3.92 6.79 18.44
C PRO A 159 2.93 6.66 19.61
N ALA A 160 2.31 5.49 19.75
CA ALA A 160 1.31 5.24 20.79
C ALA A 160 1.92 5.18 22.20
N LEU A 161 3.20 4.77 22.32
CA LEU A 161 3.95 4.84 23.57
C LEU A 161 4.54 6.23 23.86
N GLY A 162 4.36 7.21 22.97
CA GLY A 162 4.97 8.54 23.09
C GLY A 162 6.50 8.52 22.97
N LEU A 163 7.09 7.42 22.51
CA LEU A 163 8.53 7.26 22.35
C LEU A 163 9.06 8.09 21.18
N ILE A 164 8.19 8.44 20.23
CA ILE A 164 8.50 9.33 19.12
C ILE A 164 7.40 10.40 19.10
N ALA A 165 7.76 11.64 19.40
CA ALA A 165 6.88 12.80 19.20
C ALA A 165 6.70 13.03 17.68
N THR A 166 5.90 12.20 17.03
CA THR A 166 5.66 12.30 15.58
C THR A 166 4.65 13.39 15.30
N GLY A 167 5.07 14.36 14.49
CA GLY A 167 4.39 15.62 14.29
C GLY A 167 3.19 15.71 13.41
N ARG A 168 2.23 14.80 13.54
CA ARG A 168 0.98 14.95 12.82
C ARG A 168 -0.23 14.64 13.69
N PRO A 169 -1.28 15.48 13.64
CA PRO A 169 -2.60 15.08 14.09
C PRO A 169 -3.04 13.90 13.22
N GLN A 170 -3.25 12.73 13.82
CA GLN A 170 -3.91 11.61 13.16
C GLN A 170 -5.39 11.97 12.96
N SER A 171 -5.71 12.53 11.80
CA SER A 171 -7.07 12.52 11.28
C SER A 171 -7.31 11.15 10.65
N SER A 172 -8.28 10.39 11.20
CA SER A 172 -8.56 8.94 11.07
C SER A 172 -7.72 8.10 12.05
N MET A 173 -8.27 7.59 13.15
CA MET A 173 -9.58 6.93 13.29
C MET A 173 -10.52 7.68 14.26
N GLY A 174 -11.79 7.81 13.85
CA GLY A 174 -12.81 8.55 14.58
C GLY A 174 -13.05 8.01 15.99
N GLY A 175 -13.06 8.90 16.99
CA GLY A 175 -13.58 8.58 18.31
C GLY A 175 -12.98 9.29 19.52
N MET A 176 -11.89 10.06 19.41
CA MET A 176 -11.30 10.74 20.58
C MET A 176 -10.89 12.19 20.30
N SER A 177 -11.89 13.06 20.17
CA SER A 177 -11.72 14.50 20.18
C SER A 177 -11.64 15.00 21.62
N HIS A 178 -10.45 15.04 22.23
CA HIS A 178 -10.07 15.92 23.36
C HIS A 178 -8.61 15.61 23.75
N SER A 179 -7.63 16.34 23.21
CA SER A 179 -6.39 16.76 23.91
C SER A 179 -5.37 17.43 22.98
N GLY A 180 -4.96 18.65 23.36
CA GLY A 180 -3.63 19.22 23.20
C GLY A 180 -2.98 19.26 21.82
N SER A 181 -3.06 20.40 21.13
CA SER A 181 -2.21 20.71 19.98
C SER A 181 -0.76 20.94 20.41
N VAL A 182 0.09 19.93 20.27
CA VAL A 182 1.55 20.10 20.39
C VAL A 182 2.11 20.41 19.01
N SER A 183 2.79 21.56 18.87
CA SER A 183 3.49 21.96 17.64
C SER A 183 4.71 21.07 17.40
N VAL A 184 4.83 20.51 16.21
CA VAL A 184 5.88 19.53 15.91
C VAL A 184 6.75 19.91 14.70
N THR A 185 8.04 19.61 14.85
CA THR A 185 9.14 19.80 13.92
C THR A 185 9.10 18.83 12.72
N ARG A 186 9.60 19.30 11.56
CA ARG A 186 9.57 18.61 10.26
C ARG A 186 10.33 17.28 10.29
N LEU A 187 9.64 16.16 10.13
CA LEU A 187 10.26 14.89 9.74
C LEU A 187 10.55 14.87 8.22
N PRO A 188 11.61 14.18 7.78
CA PRO A 188 11.98 14.12 6.37
C PRO A 188 10.97 13.33 5.53
N GLY A 189 10.68 13.82 4.31
CA GLY A 189 9.56 13.37 3.46
C GLY A 189 9.59 11.91 3.00
N TRP A 190 10.69 11.18 3.21
CA TRP A 190 10.74 9.74 2.92
C TRP A 190 9.90 8.91 3.91
N TRP A 191 9.70 9.40 5.15
CA TRP A 191 8.87 8.70 6.15
C TRP A 191 7.41 8.55 5.72
N THR A 192 6.85 9.53 5.01
CA THR A 192 5.48 9.44 4.48
C THR A 192 5.31 8.32 3.44
N GLY A 193 6.34 8.03 2.66
CA GLY A 193 6.32 6.90 1.74
C GLY A 193 6.31 5.56 2.46
N VAL A 194 7.04 5.45 3.58
CA VAL A 194 7.14 4.22 4.38
C VAL A 194 5.80 3.85 5.02
N VAL A 195 5.03 4.83 5.50
CA VAL A 195 3.71 4.57 6.12
C VAL A 195 2.72 4.03 5.09
N HIS A 196 2.70 4.58 3.86
CA HIS A 196 1.85 4.05 2.78
C HIS A 196 2.28 2.66 2.30
N MET A 197 3.56 2.32 2.41
CA MET A 197 4.08 0.99 2.07
C MET A 197 3.89 -0.05 3.18
N GLY A 198 3.38 0.33 4.35
CA GLY A 198 3.22 -0.54 5.52
C GLY A 198 2.59 -1.91 5.21
N PRO A 199 1.42 -1.98 4.53
CA PRO A 199 0.78 -3.27 4.28
C PRO A 199 1.62 -4.17 3.38
N GLY A 200 2.26 -3.59 2.35
CA GLY A 200 3.13 -4.31 1.44
C GLY A 200 4.38 -4.87 2.13
N VAL A 201 4.97 -4.10 3.05
CA VAL A 201 6.14 -4.52 3.83
C VAL A 201 5.82 -5.70 4.74
N VAL A 202 4.65 -5.71 5.39
CA VAL A 202 4.21 -6.83 6.23
C VAL A 202 4.04 -8.10 5.39
N VAL A 203 3.34 -8.01 4.25
CA VAL A 203 3.12 -9.15 3.37
C VAL A 203 4.45 -9.72 2.86
N ALA A 204 5.36 -8.85 2.38
CA ALA A 204 6.67 -9.28 1.90
C ALA A 204 7.50 -9.96 3.02
N SER A 205 7.47 -9.42 4.24
CA SER A 205 8.19 -9.99 5.40
C SER A 205 7.66 -11.37 5.79
N VAL A 206 6.33 -11.53 5.83
CA VAL A 206 5.68 -12.82 6.12
C VAL A 206 5.98 -13.85 5.03
N LEU A 207 5.98 -13.45 3.75
CA LEU A 207 6.34 -14.34 2.63
C LEU A 207 7.78 -14.82 2.74
N LEU A 208 8.74 -13.93 3.01
CA LEU A 208 10.14 -14.29 3.21
C LEU A 208 10.33 -15.27 4.37
N LEU A 209 9.65 -15.01 5.50
CA LEU A 209 9.68 -15.90 6.65
C LEU A 209 9.06 -17.27 6.33
N THR A 210 7.94 -17.29 5.60
CA THR A 210 7.25 -18.51 5.16
C THR A 210 8.17 -19.36 4.27
N LEU A 211 8.82 -18.75 3.28
CA LEU A 211 9.78 -19.43 2.41
C LEU A 211 10.97 -19.99 3.20
N ALA A 212 11.49 -19.23 4.16
CA ALA A 212 12.60 -19.66 5.01
C ALA A 212 12.24 -20.85 5.91
N VAL A 213 11.00 -20.89 6.44
CA VAL A 213 10.49 -22.01 7.24
C VAL A 213 10.15 -23.21 6.35
N ALA A 214 9.53 -23.00 5.19
CA ALA A 214 9.20 -24.05 4.22
C ALA A 214 10.46 -24.79 3.73
N ALA A 215 11.57 -24.08 3.56
CA ALA A 215 12.86 -24.65 3.18
C ALA A 215 13.48 -25.54 4.26
N ARG A 216 13.15 -25.30 5.54
CA ARG A 216 13.68 -26.06 6.70
C ARG A 216 12.75 -27.18 7.13
N ARG A 217 11.48 -26.86 7.38
CA ARG A 217 10.46 -27.76 7.92
C ARG A 217 9.06 -27.31 7.48
N ARG A 218 8.51 -28.01 6.48
CA ARG A 218 7.16 -27.75 5.96
C ARG A 218 6.05 -27.83 7.02
N ALA A 219 6.22 -28.64 8.07
CA ALA A 219 5.24 -28.81 9.15
C ALA A 219 4.91 -27.50 9.90
N PHE A 220 5.82 -26.52 9.95
CA PHE A 220 5.60 -25.25 10.65
C PHE A 220 5.09 -24.12 9.74
N VAL A 221 4.94 -24.36 8.44
CA VAL A 221 4.43 -23.36 7.48
C VAL A 221 3.02 -22.87 7.85
N PRO A 222 2.05 -23.72 8.23
CA PRO A 222 0.72 -23.26 8.60
C PRO A 222 0.74 -22.28 9.77
N ALA A 223 1.60 -22.51 10.77
CA ALA A 223 1.77 -21.60 11.89
C ALA A 223 2.24 -20.21 11.41
N VAL A 224 3.27 -20.15 10.55
CA VAL A 224 3.75 -18.86 10.02
C VAL A 224 2.64 -18.10 9.27
N ILE A 225 1.86 -18.79 8.45
CA ILE A 225 0.75 -18.18 7.71
C ILE A 225 -0.32 -17.64 8.67
N VAL A 226 -0.74 -18.44 9.65
CA VAL A 226 -1.73 -18.02 10.66
C VAL A 226 -1.22 -16.81 11.45
N GLY A 227 0.05 -16.81 11.87
CA GLY A 227 0.67 -15.67 12.55
C GLY A 227 0.69 -14.41 11.69
N GLY A 228 1.02 -14.54 10.41
CA GLY A 228 1.00 -13.43 9.46
C GLY A 228 -0.40 -12.85 9.22
N VAL A 229 -1.43 -13.71 9.12
CA VAL A 229 -2.83 -13.27 8.97
C VAL A 229 -3.32 -12.55 10.22
N ILE A 230 -3.06 -13.10 11.43
CA ILE A 230 -3.41 -12.45 12.69
C ILE A 230 -2.74 -11.07 12.80
N LEU A 231 -1.46 -10.97 12.40
CA LEU A 231 -0.75 -9.69 12.39
C LEU A 231 -1.41 -8.67 11.46
N TYR A 232 -1.72 -9.08 10.23
CA TYR A 232 -2.31 -8.20 9.23
C TYR A 232 -3.71 -7.72 9.64
N VAL A 233 -4.58 -8.66 10.05
CA VAL A 233 -5.94 -8.33 10.52
C VAL A 233 -5.90 -7.49 11.79
N GLY A 234 -5.02 -7.84 12.73
CA GLY A 234 -4.81 -7.09 13.97
C GLY A 234 -4.43 -5.64 13.72
N MET A 235 -3.59 -5.39 12.71
CA MET A 235 -3.06 -4.05 12.44
C MET A 235 -3.96 -3.20 11.55
N TYR A 236 -4.72 -3.80 10.62
CA TYR A 236 -5.49 -3.06 9.61
C TYR A 236 -7.00 -3.13 9.76
N VAL A 237 -7.54 -4.12 10.49
CA VAL A 237 -8.98 -4.35 10.59
C VAL A 237 -9.53 -4.02 11.98
N GLN A 238 -8.71 -4.10 13.04
CA GLN A 238 -9.19 -3.87 14.40
C GLN A 238 -9.41 -2.38 14.70
N PRO A 239 -10.63 -1.98 15.12
CA PRO A 239 -10.92 -0.59 15.46
C PRO A 239 -10.42 -0.20 16.86
N THR A 240 -10.18 -1.18 17.73
CA THR A 240 -9.74 -0.94 19.11
C THR A 240 -8.23 -1.07 19.26
N LEU A 241 -7.62 -0.09 19.92
CA LEU A 241 -6.18 -0.07 20.22
C LEU A 241 -5.75 -1.33 21.00
N ALA A 242 -6.54 -1.75 21.99
CA ALA A 242 -6.27 -2.94 22.78
C ALA A 242 -6.28 -4.23 21.93
N GLY A 243 -7.27 -4.38 21.05
CA GLY A 243 -7.36 -5.52 20.13
C GLY A 243 -6.15 -5.61 19.19
N MET A 244 -5.70 -4.46 18.67
CA MET A 244 -4.49 -4.37 17.84
C MET A 244 -3.25 -4.89 18.59
N TYR A 245 -3.02 -4.44 19.82
CA TYR A 245 -1.86 -4.89 20.62
C TYR A 245 -1.89 -6.38 20.93
N VAL A 246 -3.04 -6.90 21.36
CA VAL A 246 -3.21 -8.33 21.67
C VAL A 246 -2.91 -9.17 20.42
N ALA A 247 -3.46 -8.78 19.27
CA ALA A 247 -3.20 -9.46 18.00
C ALA A 247 -1.71 -9.41 17.61
N MET A 248 -1.04 -8.26 17.77
CA MET A 248 0.39 -8.13 17.49
C MET A 248 1.25 -9.03 18.38
N VAL A 249 0.96 -9.11 19.69
CA VAL A 249 1.69 -9.97 20.63
C VAL A 249 1.50 -11.44 20.27
N ILE A 250 0.26 -11.88 20.04
CA ILE A 250 -0.07 -13.26 19.67
C ILE A 250 0.63 -13.63 18.35
N ALA A 251 0.50 -12.79 17.32
CA ALA A 251 1.14 -13.03 16.04
C ALA A 251 2.67 -13.11 16.16
N SER A 252 3.29 -12.16 16.84
CA SER A 252 4.75 -12.12 17.02
C SER A 252 5.26 -13.36 17.76
N ALA A 253 4.57 -13.78 18.83
CA ALA A 253 4.91 -14.98 19.58
C ALA A 253 4.83 -16.23 18.70
N LEU A 254 3.78 -16.33 17.86
CA LEU A 254 3.55 -17.46 16.99
C LEU A 254 4.58 -17.53 15.85
N LEU A 255 4.92 -16.39 15.24
CA LEU A 255 5.99 -16.29 14.24
C LEU A 255 7.35 -16.65 14.83
N LEU A 256 7.68 -16.15 16.03
CA LEU A 256 8.92 -16.45 16.72
C LEU A 256 9.00 -17.93 17.10
N TYR A 257 7.91 -18.51 17.61
CA TYR A 257 7.84 -19.93 17.94
C TYR A 257 8.04 -20.81 16.70
N ALA A 258 7.32 -20.53 15.61
CA ALA A 258 7.45 -21.28 14.36
C ALA A 258 8.88 -21.18 13.80
N TYR A 259 9.48 -19.99 13.87
CA TYR A 259 10.86 -19.76 13.46
C TYR A 259 11.86 -20.54 14.32
N ALA A 260 11.75 -20.46 15.65
CA ALA A 260 12.63 -21.18 16.58
C ALA A 260 12.47 -22.71 16.47
N ALA A 261 11.23 -23.20 16.32
CA ALA A 261 10.95 -24.61 16.12
C ALA A 261 11.53 -25.12 14.78
N SER A 262 11.58 -24.27 13.75
CA SER A 262 12.23 -24.60 12.47
C SER A 262 13.75 -24.76 12.58
N LEU A 263 14.39 -24.14 13.59
CA LEU A 263 15.83 -24.21 13.83
C LEU A 263 16.24 -25.46 14.61
N ARG A 264 15.32 -26.09 15.35
CA ARG A 264 15.67 -27.28 16.13
C ARG A 264 16.11 -28.39 15.18
N PRO A 265 17.30 -29.00 15.35
CA PRO A 265 17.71 -30.14 14.55
C PRO A 265 16.70 -31.27 14.78
N THR A 266 16.25 -31.94 13.72
CA THR A 266 15.51 -33.20 13.85
C THR A 266 16.47 -34.17 14.51
N GLN A 267 16.29 -34.41 15.81
CA GLN A 267 16.81 -35.62 16.40
C GLN A 267 16.04 -36.76 15.75
N ILE A 268 16.55 -37.24 14.62
CA ILE A 268 16.09 -38.49 14.03
C ILE A 268 16.45 -39.54 15.08
N PRO A 269 15.47 -40.26 15.64
CA PRO A 269 15.76 -41.31 16.60
C PRO A 269 16.74 -42.29 15.95
N TRP A 270 17.93 -42.41 16.52
CA TRP A 270 18.99 -43.33 16.06
C TRP A 270 18.60 -44.80 16.15
N THR A 271 17.42 -45.10 16.71
CA THR A 271 16.89 -46.45 16.93
C THR A 271 16.44 -47.17 15.65
N LEU A 272 16.40 -46.49 14.50
CA LEU A 272 16.11 -47.11 13.19
C LEU A 272 17.37 -47.36 12.33
N ARG A 273 18.56 -47.44 12.94
CA ARG A 273 19.77 -47.86 12.21
C ARG A 273 19.82 -49.40 12.24
N PRO A 274 19.57 -50.11 11.13
CA PRO A 274 19.68 -51.56 11.11
C PRO A 274 21.13 -51.95 11.45
N SER A 275 21.32 -52.78 12.47
CA SER A 275 22.60 -53.41 12.80
C SER A 275 22.99 -54.30 11.61
N ARG A 276 24.07 -53.95 10.92
CA ARG A 276 24.76 -54.85 9.99
C ARG A 276 25.73 -55.71 10.75
#